data_AF-A0A3D4B770-F1
#
_entry.id   AF-A0A3D4B770-F1
#
_cell.length_a   1.000
_cell.length_b   1.000
_cell.length_c   1.000
_cell.angle_alpha   90.00
_cell.angle_beta   90.00
_cell.angle_gamma   90.00
#
_symmetry.space_group_name_H-M   'P 1'
#
loop_
_entity.id
_entity.type
_entity.pdbx_description
1 polymer ?
#
loop_
_entity_poly.entity_id
_entity_poly.type
_entity_poly.pdbx_seq_one_letter_code
_entity_poly.pdbx_strand_id
1 'polypeptide(L)'
;MPGSRKQGQLPHLRNGGAPHLPPDKFQFSDMVAVPAKPGDVVFFCLWTIHGSDLNRTDFWRRVVRIGYRDPSNPQVDGHALGRLGWIVRGRRFKGDGVEGRVR
;
A
#
# COMPACT_ATOMS: atom_id res chain seq x y z
N MET A 1 1.23 11.21 5.54
CA MET A 1 0.41 12.42 5.79
C MET A 1 -0.71 12.10 6.77
N PRO A 2 -0.75 12.74 7.96
CA PRO A 2 -1.80 12.51 8.95
C PRO A 2 -3.21 12.66 8.37
N GLY A 3 -4.15 11.81 8.82
CA GLY A 3 -5.56 11.88 8.42
C GLY A 3 -5.91 11.43 7.00
N SER A 4 -4.96 11.46 6.05
CA SER A 4 -5.18 11.17 4.63
C SER A 4 -5.85 9.83 4.32
N ARG A 5 -5.68 8.82 5.20
CA ARG A 5 -6.33 7.49 5.05
C ARG A 5 -7.84 7.53 4.89
N LYS A 6 -8.50 8.61 5.34
CA LYS A 6 -9.96 8.77 5.28
C LYS A 6 -10.46 9.26 3.91
N GLN A 7 -9.56 9.66 3.02
CA GLN A 7 -9.90 10.21 1.70
C GLN A 7 -10.20 9.11 0.65
N GLY A 8 -10.00 7.83 1.01
CA GLY A 8 -10.24 6.71 0.10
C GLY A 8 -9.22 6.66 -1.04
N GLN A 9 -9.66 6.11 -2.19
CA GLN A 9 -8.82 6.02 -3.38
C GLN A 9 -8.71 7.39 -4.07
N LEU A 10 -7.48 7.85 -4.27
CA LEU A 10 -7.20 9.11 -4.97
C LEU A 10 -6.75 8.87 -6.42
N PRO A 11 -7.09 9.77 -7.35
CA PRO A 11 -6.61 9.70 -8.72
C PRO A 11 -5.10 9.93 -8.78
N HIS A 12 -4.38 9.05 -9.46
CA HIS A 12 -2.94 9.17 -9.69
C HIS A 12 -2.68 9.69 -11.10
N LEU A 13 -1.66 10.54 -11.24
CA LEU A 13 -1.10 10.93 -12.53
C LEU A 13 -0.36 9.74 -13.14
N ARG A 14 -0.53 9.53 -14.45
CA ARG A 14 0.00 8.37 -15.19
C ARG A 14 0.73 8.83 -16.47
N ASN A 15 1.68 9.75 -16.32
CA ASN A 15 2.35 10.42 -17.43
C ASN A 15 3.58 9.64 -17.93
N GLY A 16 3.41 8.33 -18.20
CA GLY A 16 4.48 7.46 -18.74
C GLY A 16 5.48 6.90 -17.71
N GLY A 17 5.39 7.31 -16.45
CA GLY A 17 6.19 6.77 -15.33
C GLY A 17 5.36 5.99 -14.31
N ALA A 18 5.96 5.71 -13.15
CA ALA A 18 5.23 5.13 -12.02
C ALA A 18 4.07 6.07 -11.59
N PRO A 19 2.87 5.53 -11.32
CA PRO A 19 1.75 6.33 -10.84
C PRO A 19 2.11 7.11 -9.57
N HIS A 20 1.80 8.40 -9.53
CA HIS A 20 2.07 9.27 -8.38
C HIS A 20 0.95 10.29 -8.19
N LEU A 21 0.86 10.88 -6.99
CA LEU A 21 -0.10 11.94 -6.70
C LEU A 21 0.40 13.30 -7.23
N PRO A 22 -0.50 14.27 -7.49
CA PRO A 22 -0.11 15.61 -7.93
C PRO A 22 0.82 16.30 -6.91
N PRO A 23 2.08 16.65 -7.28
CA PRO A 23 3.06 17.18 -6.34
C PRO A 23 2.78 18.61 -5.90
N ASP A 24 1.97 19.35 -6.67
CA ASP A 24 1.45 20.67 -6.31
C ASP A 24 0.49 20.61 -5.11
N LYS A 25 -0.21 19.49 -4.95
CA LYS A 25 -1.22 19.27 -3.89
C LYS A 25 -0.70 18.52 -2.67
N PHE A 26 0.28 17.64 -2.85
CA PHE A 26 0.76 16.74 -1.81
C PHE A 26 2.27 16.88 -1.67
N GLN A 27 2.69 17.84 -0.86
CA GLN A 27 4.11 18.16 -0.68
C GLN A 27 4.71 17.39 0.49
N PHE A 28 6.02 17.12 0.44
CA PHE A 28 6.74 16.46 1.54
C PHE A 28 6.77 17.30 2.82
N SER A 29 6.69 18.64 2.72
CA SER A 29 6.59 19.55 3.86
C SER A 29 5.34 19.31 4.71
N ASP A 30 4.28 18.77 4.11
CA ASP A 30 3.02 18.45 4.81
C ASP A 30 3.03 17.04 5.43
N MET A 31 4.15 16.32 5.29
CA MET A 31 4.30 14.96 5.77
C MET A 31 5.06 14.91 7.10
N VAL A 32 4.80 13.86 7.87
CA VAL A 32 5.53 13.58 9.11
C VAL A 32 6.51 12.45 8.84
N ALA A 33 7.76 12.64 9.22
CA ALA A 33 8.79 11.61 9.10
C ALA A 33 8.51 10.44 10.04
N VAL A 34 8.78 9.22 9.55
CA VAL A 34 8.65 7.97 10.33
C VAL A 34 10.01 7.27 10.31
N PRO A 35 10.98 7.70 11.14
CA PRO A 35 12.27 7.03 11.22
C PRO A 35 12.09 5.63 11.81
N ALA A 36 12.86 4.67 11.31
CA ALA A 36 12.80 3.27 11.71
C ALA A 36 14.22 2.67 11.72
N LYS A 37 14.48 1.80 12.70
CA LYS A 37 15.69 0.99 12.83
C LYS A 37 15.45 -0.42 12.27
N PRO A 38 16.51 -1.20 12.00
CA PRO A 38 16.35 -2.62 11.67
C PRO A 38 15.53 -3.35 12.73
N GLY A 39 14.45 -4.02 12.29
CA GLY A 39 13.51 -4.73 13.17
C GLY A 39 12.25 -3.94 13.52
N ASP A 40 12.24 -2.62 13.32
CA ASP A 40 11.03 -1.81 13.54
C ASP A 40 9.96 -2.14 12.49
N VAL A 41 8.70 -2.01 12.89
CA VAL A 41 7.55 -2.23 12.01
C VAL A 41 6.72 -0.96 11.91
N VAL A 42 6.51 -0.50 10.68
CA VAL A 42 5.59 0.62 10.39
C VAL A 42 4.27 0.07 9.89
N PHE A 43 3.22 0.23 10.69
CA PHE A 43 1.85 -0.11 10.29
C PHE A 43 1.12 1.14 9.78
N PHE A 44 0.52 1.03 8.59
CA PHE A 44 -0.29 2.10 8.02
C PHE A 44 -1.44 1.52 7.17
N CYS A 45 -2.52 2.28 7.01
CA CYS A 45 -3.65 1.89 6.17
C CYS A 45 -3.30 2.07 4.68
N LEU A 46 -3.83 1.21 3.81
CA LEU A 46 -3.55 1.23 2.36
C LEU A 46 -3.72 2.61 1.71
N TRP A 47 -4.77 3.35 2.08
CA TRP A 47 -5.08 4.68 1.54
C TRP A 47 -4.30 5.83 2.20
N THR A 48 -3.38 5.55 3.12
CA THR A 48 -2.55 6.61 3.70
C THR A 48 -1.63 7.16 2.63
N ILE A 49 -1.67 8.46 2.39
CA ILE A 49 -0.68 9.12 1.54
C ILE A 49 0.68 9.00 2.23
N HIS A 50 1.60 8.32 1.57
CA HIS A 50 2.94 8.04 2.04
C HIS A 50 3.92 8.09 0.88
N GLY A 51 5.17 8.36 1.21
CA GLY A 51 6.27 8.38 0.27
C GLY A 51 7.58 8.32 1.04
N SER A 52 8.68 8.31 0.31
CA SER A 52 9.99 8.46 0.92
C SER A 52 10.77 9.54 0.21
N ASP A 53 11.45 10.36 1.00
CA ASP A 53 12.42 11.30 0.50
C ASP A 53 13.63 10.58 -0.13
N LEU A 54 14.41 11.35 -0.89
CA LEU A 54 15.63 10.90 -1.54
C LEU A 54 16.62 10.35 -0.51
N ASN A 55 17.16 9.16 -0.79
CA ASN A 55 18.27 8.63 -0.01
C ASN A 55 19.56 9.39 -0.38
N ARG A 56 20.11 10.15 0.58
CA ARG A 56 21.35 10.94 0.43
C ARG A 56 22.57 10.26 1.06
N THR A 57 22.47 8.95 1.31
CA THR A 57 23.54 8.15 1.92
C THR A 57 24.05 7.09 0.94
N ASP A 58 25.26 6.59 1.20
CA ASP A 58 25.87 5.52 0.39
C ASP A 58 25.37 4.13 0.76
N PHE A 59 24.36 4.03 1.63
CA PHE A 59 23.84 2.76 2.12
C PHE A 59 22.45 2.46 1.55
N TRP A 60 22.24 1.19 1.24
CA TRP A 60 20.94 0.69 0.78
C TRP A 60 19.92 0.66 1.92
N ARG A 61 18.77 1.30 1.72
CA ARG A 61 17.60 1.16 2.59
C ARG A 61 16.76 -0.04 2.15
N ARG A 62 16.71 -1.09 2.97
CA ARG A 62 15.98 -2.34 2.68
C ARG A 62 14.71 -2.42 3.51
N VAL A 63 13.62 -2.91 2.92
CA VAL A 63 12.34 -3.12 3.58
C VAL A 63 11.66 -4.39 3.04
N VAL A 64 10.99 -5.12 3.93
CA VAL A 64 10.05 -6.17 3.56
C VAL A 64 8.65 -5.61 3.76
N ARG A 65 7.84 -5.58 2.68
CA ARG A 65 6.46 -5.10 2.74
C ARG A 65 5.50 -6.28 2.79
N ILE A 66 4.66 -6.31 3.81
CA ILE A 66 3.58 -7.29 3.96
C ILE A 66 2.25 -6.55 3.89
N GLY A 67 1.37 -6.97 2.99
CA GLY A 67 0.01 -6.43 2.88
C GLY A 67 -0.99 -7.41 3.46
N TYR A 68 -1.81 -6.94 4.40
CA TYR A 68 -2.95 -7.69 4.93
C TYR A 68 -4.24 -7.15 4.35
N ARG A 69 -5.19 -8.04 4.06
CA ARG A 69 -6.56 -7.68 3.71
C ARG A 69 -7.52 -8.72 4.27
N ASP A 70 -8.74 -8.29 4.53
CA ASP A 70 -9.84 -9.21 4.76
C ASP A 70 -10.08 -10.05 3.48
N PRO A 71 -10.35 -11.37 3.59
CA PRO A 71 -10.67 -12.20 2.42
C PRO A 71 -11.85 -11.70 1.59
N SER A 72 -12.79 -10.96 2.19
CA SER A 72 -13.95 -10.36 1.51
C SER A 72 -13.66 -8.99 0.88
N ASN A 73 -12.45 -8.46 1.02
CA ASN A 73 -12.07 -7.18 0.42
C ASN A 73 -11.51 -7.42 -1.00
N PRO A 74 -12.30 -7.18 -2.06
CA PRO A 74 -11.86 -7.44 -3.42
C PRO A 74 -10.73 -6.49 -3.82
N GLN A 75 -9.69 -7.04 -4.44
CA GLN A 75 -8.67 -6.23 -5.08
C GLN A 75 -9.16 -5.80 -6.46
N VAL A 76 -9.17 -4.50 -6.74
CA VAL A 76 -9.69 -3.93 -7.98
C VAL A 76 -8.61 -3.47 -8.97
N ASP A 77 -7.36 -3.30 -8.50
CA ASP A 77 -6.22 -2.89 -9.32
C ASP A 77 -4.89 -3.33 -8.65
N GLY A 78 -3.77 -3.14 -9.34
CA GLY A 78 -2.42 -3.28 -8.84
C GLY A 78 -1.82 -4.66 -9.06
N HIS A 79 -0.55 -4.80 -8.75
CA HIS A 79 0.27 -5.96 -9.11
C HIS A 79 -0.20 -7.31 -8.53
N ALA A 80 -1.00 -7.30 -7.46
CA ALA A 80 -1.55 -8.51 -6.85
C ALA A 80 -2.99 -8.84 -7.31
N LEU A 81 -3.54 -8.11 -8.30
CA LEU A 81 -4.85 -8.39 -8.86
C LEU A 81 -4.91 -9.84 -9.39
N GLY A 82 -5.99 -10.55 -9.04
CA GLY A 82 -6.18 -11.97 -9.38
C GLY A 82 -5.30 -12.95 -8.59
N ARG A 83 -4.40 -12.48 -7.72
CA ARG A 83 -3.57 -13.35 -6.88
C ARG A 83 -4.26 -13.66 -5.56
N LEU A 84 -4.23 -14.95 -5.20
CA LEU A 84 -4.70 -15.40 -3.89
C LEU A 84 -3.68 -15.01 -2.81
N GLY A 85 -4.20 -14.50 -1.70
CA GLY A 85 -3.42 -14.30 -0.48
C GLY A 85 -3.38 -15.56 0.38
N TRP A 86 -2.48 -15.57 1.36
CA TRP A 86 -2.38 -16.63 2.36
C TRP A 86 -3.29 -16.30 3.54
N ILE A 87 -4.08 -17.27 4.02
CA ILE A 87 -4.85 -17.11 5.26
C ILE A 87 -3.90 -17.28 6.44
N VAL A 88 -3.56 -16.16 7.08
CA VAL A 88 -2.72 -16.14 8.29
C VAL A 88 -3.54 -16.27 9.58
N ARG A 89 -4.85 -15.96 9.52
CA ARG A 89 -5.80 -16.05 10.63
C ARG A 89 -7.23 -16.10 10.09
N GLY A 90 -8.12 -16.81 10.79
CA GLY A 90 -9.54 -16.88 10.44
C GLY A 90 -9.84 -17.86 9.30
N ARG A 91 -10.93 -17.62 8.58
CA ARG A 91 -11.39 -18.47 7.47
C ARG A 91 -11.85 -17.58 6.31
N ARG A 92 -11.82 -18.13 5.10
CA ARG A 92 -12.38 -17.51 3.89
C ARG A 92 -13.66 -18.24 3.52
N PHE A 93 -14.79 -17.54 3.42
CA PHE A 93 -16.05 -18.15 3.02
C PHE A 93 -16.15 -18.23 1.49
N LYS A 94 -16.91 -19.23 1.03
CA LYS A 94 -17.15 -19.45 -0.40
C LYS A 94 -18.15 -18.39 -0.89
N GLY A 95 -17.74 -17.56 -1.86
CA GLY A 95 -18.58 -16.47 -2.40
C GLY A 95 -17.97 -15.07 -2.24
N ASP A 96 -16.95 -14.92 -1.40
CA ASP A 96 -16.34 -13.62 -1.05
C ASP A 96 -15.34 -13.11 -2.12
N GLY A 97 -15.75 -13.06 -3.38
CA GLY A 97 -15.05 -12.24 -4.39
C GLY A 97 -13.81 -12.83 -5.07
N VAL A 98 -13.61 -14.15 -5.04
CA VAL A 98 -12.83 -14.82 -6.10
C VAL A 98 -13.60 -16.06 -6.49
N GLU A 99 -14.20 -16.05 -7.68
CA GLU A 99 -14.71 -17.23 -8.35
C GLU A 99 -13.51 -18.20 -8.48
N GLY A 100 -13.49 -19.22 -7.62
CA GLY A 100 -12.43 -20.22 -7.69
C GLY A 100 -12.52 -20.92 -9.03
N ARG A 101 -11.38 -21.08 -9.72
CA ARG A 101 -11.27 -22.10 -10.77
C ARG A 101 -11.67 -23.43 -10.14
N VAL A 102 -12.85 -23.92 -10.52
CA VAL A 102 -13.23 -25.32 -10.35
C VAL A 102 -12.20 -26.12 -11.13
N ARG A 103 -11.49 -27.02 -10.43
CA ARG A 103 -10.75 -28.09 -11.08
C ARG A 103 -11.72 -29.17 -11.53
#